data_AF-A0A433RRN3-F1
#
_entry.id   AF-A0A433RRN3-F1
#
_cell.length_a   1.000
_cell.length_b   1.000
_cell.length_c   1.000
_cell.angle_alpha   90.00
_cell.angle_beta   90.00
_cell.angle_gamma   90.00
#
_symmetry.space_group_name_H-M   'P 1'
#
loop_
_entity.id
_entity.type
_entity.pdbx_description
1 polymer ?
#
loop_
_entity_poly.entity_id
_entity_poly.type
_entity_poly.pdbx_seq_one_letter_code
_entity_poly.pdbx_strand_id
1 'polypeptide(L)'
;MELDITYIAHIKTEGQKEQIVDLKIPELIEFHIGRENKAVELLEELGHTNVKRPEITDGEEMNNLTTTSTFEGKEVTTTIHYTTALRAGNVGSKSGDFYYELKQLHNVVE
;
A
#
# COMPACT_ATOMS: atom_id res chain seq x y z
N MET A 1 -14.73 18.44 -5.89
CA MET A 1 -13.90 17.61 -5.01
C MET A 1 -14.62 16.29 -4.90
N GLU A 2 -14.07 15.26 -5.53
CA GLU A 2 -14.59 13.90 -5.41
C GLU A 2 -13.89 13.27 -4.20
N LEU A 3 -14.69 12.72 -3.30
CA LEU A 3 -14.24 12.07 -2.07
C LEU A 3 -14.74 10.63 -2.11
N ASP A 4 -13.82 9.67 -2.06
CA ASP A 4 -14.15 8.26 -2.07
C ASP A 4 -13.30 7.49 -1.08
N ILE A 5 -13.90 6.50 -0.42
CA ILE A 5 -13.15 5.57 0.42
C ILE A 5 -12.46 4.59 -0.51
N THR A 6 -11.13 4.52 -0.41
CA THR A 6 -10.32 3.57 -1.15
C THR A 6 -9.42 2.78 -0.22
N TYR A 7 -8.84 1.72 -0.77
CA TYR A 7 -7.83 0.93 -0.12
C TYR A 7 -6.47 1.25 -0.72
N ILE A 8 -5.48 1.48 0.13
CA ILE A 8 -4.13 1.87 -0.30
C ILE A 8 -3.09 0.90 0.26
N ALA A 9 -1.98 0.79 -0.47
CA ALA A 9 -0.77 0.12 -0.02
C ALA A 9 0.34 1.15 0.19
N HIS A 10 0.89 1.17 1.39
CA HIS A 10 2.13 1.85 1.73
C HIS A 10 3.29 0.90 1.46
N ILE A 11 4.10 1.21 0.45
CA ILE A 11 5.20 0.38 -0.01
C ILE A 11 6.50 1.08 0.37
N LYS A 12 7.25 0.46 1.29
CA LYS A 12 8.54 0.95 1.76
C LYS A 12 9.63 -0.05 1.44
N THR A 13 10.36 0.23 0.37
CA THR A 13 11.54 -0.50 -0.05
C THR A 13 12.79 0.11 0.59
N GLU A 14 13.71 -0.73 1.04
CA GLU A 14 14.96 -0.29 1.65
C GLU A 14 15.73 0.69 0.74
N GLY A 15 16.13 1.84 1.30
CA GLY A 15 16.87 2.87 0.58
C GLY A 15 16.00 3.75 -0.35
N GLN A 16 14.70 3.50 -0.45
CA GLN A 16 13.78 4.28 -1.28
C GLN A 16 12.80 5.09 -0.41
N LYS A 17 12.18 6.10 -1.03
CA LYS A 17 11.05 6.80 -0.41
C LYS A 17 9.84 5.87 -0.39
N GLU A 18 9.02 6.02 0.64
CA GLU A 18 7.72 5.36 0.71
C GLU A 18 6.85 5.79 -0.48
N GLN A 19 6.17 4.82 -1.08
CA GLN A 19 5.22 5.01 -2.16
C GLN A 19 3.84 4.59 -1.67
N ILE A 20 2.82 5.41 -1.96
CA ILE A 20 1.42 5.09 -1.66
C ILE A 20 0.74 4.74 -2.98
N VAL A 21 0.20 3.52 -3.06
CA VAL A 21 -0.49 3.02 -4.25
C VAL A 21 -1.97 2.82 -3.94
N ASP A 22 -2.83 3.43 -4.75
CA ASP A 22 -4.28 3.26 -4.71
C ASP A 22 -4.67 1.94 -5.38
N LEU A 23 -5.22 1.02 -4.60
CA LEU A 23 -5.53 -0.33 -5.05
C LEU A 23 -6.89 -0.40 -5.74
N LYS A 24 -7.74 0.61 -5.59
CA LYS A 24 -9.09 0.72 -6.20
C LYS A 24 -10.01 -0.50 -5.99
N ILE A 25 -9.64 -1.45 -5.13
CA ILE A 25 -10.28 -2.75 -4.99
C ILE A 25 -10.51 -3.02 -3.49
N PRO A 26 -11.77 -3.03 -3.02
CA PRO A 26 -12.09 -3.39 -1.64
C PRO A 26 -11.99 -4.91 -1.36
N GLU A 27 -12.34 -5.75 -2.34
CA GLU A 27 -12.77 -7.14 -2.06
C GLU A 27 -11.64 -8.19 -2.08
N LEU A 28 -10.57 -8.00 -2.87
CA LEU A 28 -9.50 -9.01 -3.02
C LEU A 28 -8.54 -9.08 -1.81
N ILE A 29 -8.59 -8.08 -0.93
CA ILE A 29 -7.69 -7.93 0.21
C ILE A 29 -8.28 -8.61 1.46
N GLU A 30 -9.52 -9.09 1.43
CA GLU A 30 -10.12 -9.79 2.59
C GLU A 30 -9.55 -11.20 2.81
N PHE A 31 -8.77 -11.75 1.87
CA PHE A 31 -8.18 -13.10 1.97
C PHE A 31 -6.65 -13.07 2.00
N HIS A 32 -6.04 -13.90 2.86
CA HIS A 32 -4.57 -14.02 3.02
C HIS A 32 -3.83 -14.17 1.70
N ILE A 33 -4.24 -15.15 0.89
CA ILE A 33 -3.60 -15.42 -0.41
C ILE A 33 -3.80 -14.24 -1.38
N GLY A 34 -4.95 -13.56 -1.31
CA GLY A 34 -5.21 -12.37 -2.12
C GLY A 34 -4.24 -11.23 -1.79
N ARG A 35 -3.95 -11.00 -0.51
CA ARG A 35 -3.00 -9.96 -0.05
C ARG A 35 -1.56 -10.23 -0.49
N GLU A 36 -1.12 -11.48 -0.38
CA GLU A 36 0.22 -11.88 -0.80
C GLU A 36 0.38 -11.76 -2.32
N ASN A 37 -0.60 -12.24 -3.10
CA ASN A 37 -0.56 -12.12 -4.56
C ASN A 37 -0.60 -10.66 -5.00
N LYS A 38 -1.45 -9.83 -4.38
CA LYS A 38 -1.51 -8.40 -4.69
C LYS A 38 -0.20 -7.70 -4.37
N ALA A 39 0.47 -8.07 -3.28
CA ALA A 39 1.78 -7.56 -2.93
C ALA A 39 2.83 -7.90 -3.99
N VAL A 40 2.81 -9.13 -4.53
CA VAL A 40 3.70 -9.51 -5.64
C VAL A 40 3.42 -8.67 -6.89
N GLU A 41 2.15 -8.58 -7.30
CA GLU A 41 1.74 -7.77 -8.47
C GLU A 41 2.19 -6.32 -8.36
N LEU A 42 1.95 -5.68 -7.21
CA LEU A 42 2.33 -4.28 -6.98
C LEU A 42 3.83 -4.07 -7.07
N LEU A 43 4.62 -4.98 -6.52
CA LEU A 43 6.08 -4.87 -6.60
C LEU A 43 6.58 -5.07 -8.02
N GLU A 44 6.00 -6.01 -8.78
CA GLU A 44 6.33 -6.20 -10.20
C GLU A 44 5.97 -4.98 -11.05
N GLU A 45 4.81 -4.35 -10.81
CA GLU A 45 4.41 -3.10 -11.45
C GLU A 45 5.37 -1.94 -11.14
N LEU A 46 5.95 -1.93 -9.93
CA LEU A 46 6.97 -0.97 -9.51
C LEU A 46 8.39 -1.32 -10.01
N GLY A 47 8.55 -2.39 -10.78
CA GLY A 47 9.83 -2.78 -11.39
C GLY A 47 10.70 -3.69 -10.55
N HIS A 48 10.15 -4.28 -9.48
CA HIS A 48 10.82 -5.36 -8.76
C HIS A 48 10.78 -6.66 -9.58
N THR A 49 11.78 -7.50 -9.38
CA THR A 49 11.87 -8.84 -9.98
C THR A 49 12.23 -9.88 -8.92
N ASN A 50 12.03 -11.16 -9.21
CA ASN A 50 12.31 -12.26 -8.25
C ASN A 50 11.66 -12.04 -6.88
N VAL A 51 10.42 -11.53 -6.86
CA VAL A 51 9.70 -11.25 -5.62
C VAL A 51 9.41 -12.56 -4.90
N LYS A 52 9.99 -12.74 -3.71
CA LYS A 52 9.67 -13.91 -2.88
C LYS A 52 8.24 -13.79 -2.37
N ARG A 53 7.64 -14.92 -2.02
CA ARG A 53 6.28 -14.92 -1.44
C ARG A 53 6.27 -14.03 -0.18
N PRO A 54 5.42 -13.00 -0.11
CA PRO A 54 5.36 -12.12 1.05
C PRO A 54 4.90 -12.86 2.31
N GLU A 55 5.48 -12.49 3.44
CA GLU A 55 5.15 -13.03 4.75
C GLU A 55 4.34 -12.01 5.54
N ILE A 56 3.22 -12.46 6.14
CA ILE A 56 2.41 -11.65 7.05
C ILE A 56 3.14 -11.53 8.39
N THR A 57 3.26 -10.29 8.90
CA THR A 57 4.06 -9.96 10.08
C THR A 57 3.24 -9.48 11.29
N ASP A 58 1.97 -9.17 11.11
CA ASP A 58 1.04 -8.69 12.14
C ASP A 58 -0.04 -9.71 12.53
N GLY A 59 0.15 -10.99 12.17
CA GLY A 59 -0.71 -12.08 12.61
C GLY A 59 -2.12 -11.98 12.03
N GLU A 60 -3.13 -11.77 12.89
CA GLU A 60 -4.56 -11.83 12.52
C GLU A 60 -5.03 -10.60 11.74
N GLU A 61 -4.38 -9.44 11.88
CA GLU A 61 -4.76 -8.22 11.15
C GLU A 61 -4.35 -8.28 9.67
N MET A 62 -3.24 -8.98 9.39
CA MET A 62 -2.71 -9.25 8.05
C MET A 62 -2.51 -8.02 7.17
N ASN A 63 -2.36 -6.86 7.77
CA ASN A 63 -2.14 -5.60 7.08
C ASN A 63 -0.67 -5.37 6.76
N ASN A 64 0.25 -6.04 7.47
CA ASN A 64 1.68 -5.86 7.32
C ASN A 64 2.34 -7.07 6.69
N LEU A 65 2.88 -6.89 5.49
CA LEU A 65 3.63 -7.91 4.79
C LEU A 65 5.08 -7.48 4.59
N THR A 66 5.99 -8.44 4.66
CA THR A 66 7.40 -8.22 4.31
C THR A 66 7.81 -9.21 3.24
N THR A 67 8.57 -8.75 2.26
CA THR A 67 9.15 -9.63 1.24
C THR A 67 10.54 -9.16 0.83
N THR A 68 11.30 -10.07 0.23
CA THR A 68 12.57 -9.77 -0.43
C THR A 68 12.41 -9.92 -1.93
N SER A 69 13.05 -9.02 -2.68
CA SER A 69 12.98 -8.97 -4.13
C SER A 69 14.25 -8.35 -4.69
N THR A 70 14.42 -8.36 -6.00
CA THR A 70 15.48 -7.62 -6.69
C THR A 70 14.94 -6.32 -7.26
N PHE A 71 15.50 -5.18 -6.85
CA PHE A 71 15.17 -3.86 -7.37
C PHE A 71 16.44 -3.14 -7.77
N GLU A 72 16.46 -2.55 -8.97
CA GLU A 72 17.66 -1.90 -9.55
C GLU A 72 18.92 -2.80 -9.51
N GLY A 73 18.75 -4.11 -9.67
CA GLY A 73 19.83 -5.10 -9.67
C GLY A 73 20.37 -5.49 -8.29
N LYS A 74 19.74 -5.06 -7.19
CA LYS A 74 20.12 -5.43 -5.82
C LYS A 74 19.01 -6.17 -5.11
N GLU A 75 19.35 -7.14 -4.26
CA GLU A 75 18.38 -7.72 -3.34
C GLU A 75 18.01 -6.67 -2.27
N VAL A 76 16.71 -6.45 -2.11
CA VAL A 76 16.14 -5.47 -1.19
C VAL A 76 15.00 -6.08 -0.40
N THR A 77 14.82 -5.62 0.83
CA THR A 77 13.64 -5.90 1.64
C THR A 77 12.60 -4.81 1.41
N THR A 78 11.34 -5.21 1.25
CA THR A 78 10.21 -4.29 1.10
C THR A 78 9.12 -4.66 2.08
N THR A 79 8.63 -3.67 2.82
CA THR A 79 7.46 -3.78 3.69
C THR A 79 6.26 -3.15 3.02
N ILE A 80 5.12 -3.82 3.09
CA ILE A 80 3.86 -3.40 2.48
C ILE A 80 2.83 -3.32 3.61
N HIS A 81 2.28 -2.12 3.82
CA HIS A 81 1.22 -1.89 4.79
C HIS A 81 -0.07 -1.52 4.08
N TYR A 82 -1.09 -2.33 4.30
CA TYR A 82 -2.42 -2.21 3.76
C TYR A 82 -3.32 -1.41 4.72
N THR A 83 -4.01 -0.39 4.21
CA THR A 83 -4.88 0.48 5.02
C THR A 83 -6.00 1.09 4.16
N THR A 84 -7.03 1.59 4.84
CA THR A 84 -8.16 2.28 4.23
C THR A 84 -7.98 3.79 4.35
N ALA A 85 -8.19 4.52 3.27
CA ALA A 85 -8.05 5.96 3.22
C ALA A 85 -9.23 6.63 2.51
N LEU A 86 -9.46 7.90 2.85
CA LEU A 86 -10.30 8.79 2.06
C LEU A 86 -9.42 9.40 0.97
N ARG A 87 -9.71 9.09 -0.29
CA ARG A 87 -9.10 9.73 -1.45
C ARG A 87 -9.81 11.04 -1.73
N ALA A 88 -9.05 12.11 -1.88
CA ALA A 88 -9.53 13.43 -2.25
C ALA A 88 -8.81 13.91 -3.51
N GLY A 89 -9.55 14.02 -4.60
CA GLY A 89 -9.04 14.58 -5.85
C GLY A 89 -9.00 16.12 -5.82
N ASN A 90 -7.86 16.71 -6.17
CA ASN A 90 -7.66 18.16 -6.31
C ASN A 90 -8.04 18.96 -5.05
N VAL A 91 -7.17 18.93 -4.04
CA VAL A 91 -7.36 19.64 -2.78
C VAL A 91 -6.84 21.09 -2.89
N GLY A 92 -7.77 22.05 -2.86
CA GLY A 92 -7.46 23.48 -2.96
C GLY A 92 -6.87 23.85 -4.33
N SER A 93 -5.70 24.50 -4.34
CA SER A 93 -4.97 24.84 -5.58
C SER A 93 -3.98 23.75 -6.01
N LYS A 94 -3.90 22.62 -5.30
CA LYS A 94 -2.98 21.53 -5.62
C LYS A 94 -3.68 20.50 -6.48
N SER A 95 -3.11 20.21 -7.65
CA SER A 95 -3.56 19.13 -8.53
C SER A 95 -2.99 17.79 -8.07
N GLY A 96 -3.81 16.73 -8.13
CA GLY A 96 -3.44 15.36 -7.78
C GLY A 96 -4.35 14.72 -6.73
N ASP A 97 -4.12 13.43 -6.49
CA ASP A 97 -4.83 12.65 -5.48
C ASP A 97 -4.12 12.75 -4.13
N PHE A 98 -4.91 13.01 -3.08
CA PHE A 98 -4.46 13.03 -1.70
C PHE A 98 -5.17 11.91 -0.93
N TYR A 99 -4.42 11.18 -0.09
CA TYR A 99 -4.95 10.08 0.70
C TYR A 99 -4.88 10.46 2.18
N TYR A 100 -6.03 10.41 2.85
CA TYR A 100 -6.16 10.63 4.29
C TYR A 100 -6.55 9.32 4.96
N GLU A 101 -5.61 8.69 5.66
CA GLU A 101 -5.89 7.42 6.34
C GLU A 101 -6.96 7.61 7.43
N LEU A 102 -7.89 6.65 7.56
CA LEU A 102 -9.01 6.77 8.51
C LEU A 102 -8.55 7.01 9.97
N LYS A 103 -7.42 6.42 10.38
CA LYS A 103 -6.82 6.65 11.70
C LYS A 103 -6.42 8.12 11.95
N GLN A 104 -6.10 8.86 10.89
CA GLN A 104 -5.74 10.29 10.97
C GLN A 104 -6.97 11.18 11.05
N LEU A 105 -8.11 10.73 10.53
CA LEU A 105 -9.39 11.45 10.56
C LEU A 105 -10.03 11.45 11.96
N HIS A 106 -9.74 10.46 12.80
CA HIS A 106 -10.20 10.42 14.20
C HIS A 106 -9.71 11.61 15.05
N ASN A 107 -8.60 12.25 14.69
CA ASN A 107 -8.07 13.43 15.41
C ASN A 107 -8.62 14.77 14.89
N VAL A 108 -9.57 14.77 13.95
CA VAL A 108 -10.12 16.00 13.34
C VAL A 108 -11.49 16.37 13.90
N VAL A 109 -12.06 15.53 14.78
CA VAL A 109 -13.34 15.78 15.45
C VAL A 109 -13.11 16.03 16.94
N GLU A 110 -12.62 17.23 17.27
CA GLU A 110 -12.80 17.87 18.58
C GLU A 110 -13.41 19.26 18.41
#